data_AF-A0A6I1JFU7-F1
#
_entry.id   AF-A0A6I1JFU7-F1
#
_cell.length_a   1.000
_cell.length_b   1.000
_cell.length_c   1.000
_cell.angle_alpha   90.00
_cell.angle_beta   90.00
_cell.angle_gamma   90.00
#
_symmetry.space_group_name_H-M   'P 1'
#
loop_
_entity.id
_entity.type
_entity.pdbx_description
1 polymer ?
#
loop_
_entity_poly.entity_id
_entity_poly.type
_entity_poly.pdbx_seq_one_letter_code
_entity_poly.pdbx_strand_id
1 'polypeptide(L)'
;MSRKVFVGPALRRLREETRLTQTAFAQRLGLSVSYLNQIENNQRPVTASVLVALGQTFGVDLATFATDDIDRLVTDLREASADPLLTDTAPSLQDLKRVASDSPAFARAFLRLHQTARR
;
A
#
# COMPACT_ATOMS: atom_id res chain seq x y z
N MET A 1 -1.11 19.70 -9.05
CA MET A 1 -1.78 18.38 -9.12
C MET A 1 -1.64 17.67 -7.78
N SER A 2 -2.73 17.18 -7.18
CA SER A 2 -2.66 16.43 -5.91
C SER A 2 -2.04 15.05 -6.14
N ARG A 3 -0.90 14.77 -5.51
CA ARG A 3 -0.26 13.45 -5.54
C ARG A 3 -1.23 12.39 -5.01
N LYS A 4 -1.48 11.33 -5.78
CA LYS A 4 -2.30 10.19 -5.33
C LYS A 4 -1.52 9.42 -4.27
N VAL A 5 -2.11 9.27 -3.08
CA VAL A 5 -1.51 8.56 -1.94
C VAL A 5 -2.19 7.20 -1.81
N PHE A 6 -1.41 6.12 -1.82
CA PHE A 6 -1.89 4.76 -1.62
C PHE A 6 -1.22 4.23 -0.35
N VAL A 7 -2.00 3.78 0.61
CA VAL A 7 -1.52 3.31 1.93
C VAL A 7 -2.28 2.07 2.39
N GLY A 8 -2.90 1.33 1.46
CA GLY A 8 -3.84 0.25 1.77
C GLY A 8 -3.29 -0.83 2.71
N PRO A 9 -2.08 -1.38 2.46
CA PRO A 9 -1.49 -2.37 3.36
C PRO A 9 -1.24 -1.83 4.77
N ALA A 10 -0.77 -0.59 4.89
CA ALA A 10 -0.52 0.04 6.20
C ALA A 10 -1.84 0.31 6.94
N LEU A 11 -2.87 0.75 6.21
CA LEU A 11 -4.22 0.95 6.73
C LEU A 11 -4.84 -0.36 7.25
N ARG A 12 -4.70 -1.44 6.48
CA ARG A 12 -5.16 -2.77 6.88
C ARG A 12 -4.44 -3.26 8.14
N ARG A 13 -3.12 -3.04 8.24
CA ARG A 13 -2.34 -3.41 9.42
C ARG A 13 -2.81 -2.66 10.66
N LEU A 14 -3.00 -1.34 10.57
CA LEU A 14 -3.54 -0.53 11.67
C LEU A 14 -4.91 -1.05 12.14
N ARG A 15 -5.79 -1.42 11.20
CA ARG A 15 -7.07 -2.03 11.55
C ARG A 15 -6.90 -3.36 12.30
N GLU A 16 -6.00 -4.21 11.84
CA GLU A 16 -5.71 -5.51 12.45
C GLU A 16 -5.07 -5.36 13.84
N GLU A 17 -4.13 -4.43 14.02
CA GLU A 17 -3.48 -4.10 15.30
C GLU A 17 -4.47 -3.54 16.32
N THR A 18 -5.44 -2.74 15.87
CA THR A 18 -6.54 -2.24 16.70
C THR A 18 -7.64 -3.27 16.95
N ARG A 19 -7.51 -4.49 16.39
CA ARG A 19 -8.46 -5.61 16.50
C ARG A 19 -9.88 -5.25 16.07
N LEU A 20 -10.03 -4.34 15.11
CA LEU A 20 -11.32 -3.90 14.60
C LEU A 20 -11.71 -4.68 13.33
N THR A 21 -13.00 -4.99 13.21
CA THR A 21 -13.57 -5.44 11.94
C THR A 21 -13.54 -4.30 10.92
N GLN A 22 -13.60 -4.62 9.63
CA GLN A 22 -13.68 -3.59 8.57
C GLN A 22 -14.87 -2.64 8.79
N THR A 23 -16.01 -3.17 9.24
CA THR A 23 -17.20 -2.37 9.57
C THR A 23 -16.95 -1.40 10.73
N ALA A 24 -16.40 -1.88 11.85
CA ALA A 24 -16.16 -1.03 13.02
C ALA A 24 -15.09 0.03 12.74
N PHE A 25 -14.06 -0.32 11.96
CA PHE A 25 -13.00 0.60 11.56
C PHE A 25 -13.53 1.69 10.62
N ALA A 26 -14.37 1.31 9.63
CA ALA A 26 -15.02 2.25 8.72
C ALA A 26 -15.91 3.23 9.49
N GLN A 27 -16.71 2.73 10.45
CA GLN A 27 -17.56 3.57 11.29
C GLN A 27 -16.74 4.59 12.11
N ARG A 28 -15.63 4.17 12.73
CA ARG A 28 -14.75 5.07 13.47
C ARG A 28 -14.15 6.19 12.62
N LEU A 29 -13.92 5.92 11.33
CA LEU A 29 -13.40 6.88 10.37
C LEU A 29 -14.50 7.68 9.65
N GLY A 30 -15.78 7.41 9.91
CA GLY A 30 -16.90 8.02 9.19
C GLY A 30 -16.96 7.63 7.70
N LEU A 31 -16.51 6.42 7.35
CA LEU A 31 -16.44 5.91 5.98
C LEU A 31 -17.45 4.77 5.76
N SER A 32 -17.79 4.52 4.50
CA SER A 32 -18.48 3.29 4.13
C SER A 32 -17.51 2.11 4.10
N VAL A 33 -18.00 0.92 4.42
CA VAL A 33 -17.19 -0.33 4.41
C VAL A 33 -16.61 -0.61 3.03
N SER A 34 -17.41 -0.40 1.97
CA SER A 34 -16.95 -0.57 0.59
C SER A 34 -15.80 0.38 0.24
N TYR A 35 -15.90 1.65 0.65
CA TYR A 35 -14.83 2.60 0.40
C TYR A 35 -13.57 2.24 1.18
N LEU A 36 -13.68 1.85 2.45
CA LEU A 36 -12.56 1.34 3.25
C LEU A 36 -11.89 0.14 2.56
N ASN A 37 -12.67 -0.82 2.07
CA ASN A 37 -12.14 -1.99 1.37
C ASN A 37 -11.35 -1.59 0.10
N GLN A 38 -11.84 -0.62 -0.67
CA GLN A 38 -11.15 -0.14 -1.87
C GLN A 38 -9.80 0.51 -1.54
N ILE A 39 -9.73 1.30 -0.46
CA ILE A 39 -8.47 1.94 -0.07
C ILE A 39 -7.51 0.96 0.60
N GLU A 40 -7.98 -0.01 1.40
CA GLU A 40 -7.15 -1.09 1.97
C GLU A 40 -6.51 -1.97 0.87
N ASN A 41 -7.17 -2.14 -0.28
CA ASN A 41 -6.66 -2.92 -1.40
C ASN A 41 -5.96 -2.07 -2.48
N ASN A 42 -5.65 -0.80 -2.21
CA ASN A 42 -5.04 0.13 -3.17
C ASN A 42 -5.82 0.24 -4.51
N GLN A 43 -7.14 0.01 -4.50
CA GLN A 43 -8.01 0.21 -5.65
C GLN A 43 -8.34 1.69 -5.82
N ARG A 44 -8.39 2.46 -4.72
CA ARG A 44 -8.52 3.91 -4.73
C ARG A 44 -7.42 4.55 -3.87
N PRO A 45 -6.92 5.73 -4.28
CA PRO A 45 -6.05 6.51 -3.42
C PRO A 45 -6.83 7.04 -2.22
N VAL A 46 -6.13 7.20 -1.11
CA VAL A 46 -6.65 7.81 0.11
C VAL A 46 -6.68 9.33 -0.04
N THR A 47 -7.77 9.94 0.41
CA THR A 47 -7.94 11.39 0.40
C THR A 47 -7.26 12.03 1.62
N ALA A 48 -6.93 13.32 1.53
CA ALA A 48 -6.40 14.08 2.66
C ALA A 48 -7.34 14.02 3.89
N SER A 49 -8.65 14.05 3.68
CA SER A 49 -9.64 13.93 4.77
C SER A 49 -9.54 12.60 5.53
N VAL A 50 -9.33 11.48 4.84
CA VAL A 50 -9.16 10.17 5.47
C VAL A 50 -7.83 10.11 6.22
N LEU A 51 -6.76 10.69 5.67
CA LEU A 51 -5.47 10.78 6.33
C LEU A 51 -5.54 11.57 7.65
N VAL A 52 -6.27 12.70 7.66
CA VAL A 52 -6.53 13.47 8.89
C VAL A 52 -7.36 12.67 9.89
N ALA A 53 -8.42 12.01 9.44
CA ALA A 53 -9.25 11.16 10.31
C ALA A 53 -8.42 10.04 10.96
N LEU A 54 -7.52 9.41 10.21
CA LEU A 54 -6.61 8.38 10.74
C LEU A 54 -5.72 8.93 11.85
N GLY A 55 -5.08 10.08 11.62
CA GLY A 55 -4.25 10.74 12.64
C GLY A 55 -5.03 11.11 13.89
N GLN A 56 -6.24 11.66 13.73
CA GLN A 56 -7.08 12.08 14.86
C GLN A 56 -7.67 10.89 15.65
N THR A 57 -8.11 9.84 14.96
CA THR A 57 -8.81 8.71 15.60
C THR A 57 -7.84 7.67 16.18
N PHE A 58 -6.67 7.48 15.57
CA PHE A 58 -5.75 6.40 15.93
C PHE A 58 -4.35 6.89 16.30
N GLY A 59 -4.08 8.20 16.28
CA GLY A 59 -2.79 8.76 16.71
C GLY A 59 -1.63 8.41 15.79
N VAL A 60 -1.91 8.06 14.53
CA VAL A 60 -0.89 7.62 13.58
C VAL A 60 -0.28 8.78 12.79
N ASP A 61 1.05 8.76 12.63
CA ASP A 61 1.77 9.67 11.77
C ASP A 61 1.79 9.15 10.32
N LEU A 62 1.40 10.03 9.39
CA LEU A 62 1.35 9.78 7.96
C LEU A 62 2.73 9.51 7.35
N ALA A 63 3.79 10.07 7.93
CA ALA A 63 5.16 9.81 7.50
C ALA A 63 5.56 8.33 7.71
N THR A 64 5.08 7.72 8.79
CA THR A 64 5.29 6.31 9.09
C THR A 64 4.57 5.41 8.08
N PHE A 65 3.35 5.76 7.69
CA PHE A 65 2.58 5.01 6.68
C PHE A 65 3.27 5.01 5.31
N ALA A 66 3.87 6.13 4.92
CA ALA A 66 4.58 6.24 3.65
C ALA A 66 5.88 5.42 3.64
N THR A 67 6.60 5.38 4.77
CA THR A 67 7.85 4.62 4.91
C THR A 67 7.59 3.11 4.89
N ASP A 68 6.61 2.66 5.66
CA ASP A 68 6.17 1.26 5.70
C ASP A 68 5.66 0.75 4.34
N ASP A 69 5.00 1.62 3.57
CA ASP A 69 4.53 1.30 2.22
C ASP A 69 5.70 1.08 1.26
N ILE A 70 6.77 1.88 1.34
CA ILE A 70 7.97 1.71 0.51
C ILE A 70 8.69 0.42 0.86
N ASP A 71 8.91 0.12 2.14
CA ASP A 71 9.61 -1.10 2.56
C ASP A 71 8.85 -2.38 2.15
N ARG A 72 7.52 -2.35 2.24
CA ARG A 72 6.68 -3.42 1.68
C ARG A 72 6.79 -3.52 0.18
N LEU A 73 6.73 -2.40 -0.54
CA LEU A 73 6.85 -2.40 -1.98
C LEU A 73 8.19 -3.00 -2.45
N VAL A 74 9.28 -2.71 -1.74
CA VAL A 74 10.59 -3.32 -2.00
C VAL A 74 10.57 -4.82 -1.74
N THR A 75 9.91 -5.25 -0.66
CA THR A 75 9.77 -6.68 -0.32
C THR A 75 9.00 -7.43 -1.42
N ASP A 76 7.84 -6.91 -1.83
CA ASP A 76 7.01 -7.49 -2.88
C ASP A 76 7.74 -7.52 -4.23
N LEU A 77 8.44 -6.42 -4.57
CA LEU A 77 9.24 -6.36 -5.80
C LEU A 77 10.37 -7.39 -5.79
N ARG A 78 11.00 -7.63 -4.63
CA ARG A 78 12.06 -8.64 -4.50
C ARG A 78 11.49 -10.05 -4.72
N GLU A 79 10.31 -10.33 -4.17
CA GLU A 79 9.62 -11.61 -4.38
C GLU A 79 9.25 -11.80 -5.86
N ALA A 80 8.64 -10.79 -6.49
CA ALA A 80 8.31 -10.84 -7.92
C ALA A 80 9.55 -10.96 -8.81
N SER A 81 10.67 -10.34 -8.43
CA SER A 81 11.94 -10.42 -9.17
C SER A 81 12.64 -11.77 -9.04
N ALA A 82 12.27 -12.59 -8.05
CA ALA A 82 12.77 -13.95 -7.90
C ALA A 82 12.04 -14.97 -8.80
N ASP A 83 11.13 -14.50 -9.67
CA ASP A 83 10.47 -15.34 -10.66
C ASP A 83 11.50 -15.93 -11.66
N PRO A 84 11.45 -17.25 -11.95
CA PRO A 84 12.39 -17.88 -12.89
C PRO A 84 12.45 -17.21 -14.26
N LEU A 85 11.36 -16.58 -14.71
CA LEU A 85 11.30 -15.83 -15.98
C LEU A 85 12.21 -14.60 -16.00
N LEU A 86 12.66 -14.11 -14.84
CA LEU A 86 13.48 -12.91 -14.70
C LEU A 86 14.93 -13.22 -14.29
N THR A 87 15.33 -14.49 -14.22
CA THR A 87 16.65 -14.92 -13.70
C THR A 87 17.82 -14.14 -14.29
N ASP A 88 17.84 -13.92 -15.61
CA ASP A 88 18.95 -13.24 -16.29
C ASP A 88 18.85 -11.69 -16.24
N THR A 89 17.74 -11.16 -15.72
CA THR A 89 17.44 -9.71 -15.72
C THR A 89 16.95 -9.20 -14.36
N ALA A 90 17.15 -10.00 -13.29
CA ALA A 90 16.67 -9.69 -11.96
C ALA A 90 17.29 -8.37 -11.45
N PRO A 91 16.49 -7.35 -11.13
CA PRO A 91 17.01 -6.08 -10.64
C PRO A 91 17.72 -6.24 -9.30
N SER A 92 18.73 -5.41 -9.05
CA SER A 92 19.42 -5.38 -7.76
C SER A 92 18.49 -4.84 -6.66
N LEU A 93 18.75 -5.19 -5.39
CA LEU A 93 17.99 -4.64 -4.26
C LEU A 93 18.02 -3.10 -4.22
N GLN A 94 19.13 -2.49 -4.66
CA GLN A 94 19.24 -1.03 -4.75
C GLN A 94 18.31 -0.44 -5.81
N ASP A 95 18.17 -1.10 -6.96
CA ASP A 95 17.27 -0.65 -8.02
C ASP A 95 15.81 -0.82 -7.59
N LEU A 96 15.47 -1.92 -6.91
CA LEU A 96 14.13 -2.12 -6.35
C LEU A 96 13.76 -1.02 -5.34
N LYS A 97 14.71 -0.63 -4.47
CA LYS A 97 14.54 0.49 -3.55
C LYS A 97 14.30 1.81 -4.28
N ARG A 98 15.09 2.12 -5.31
CA ARG A 98 14.91 3.33 -6.14
C ARG A 98 13.55 3.35 -6.85
N VAL A 99 13.16 2.23 -7.46
CA VAL A 99 11.85 2.16 -8.15
C VAL A 99 10.71 2.34 -7.14
N ALA A 100 10.83 1.76 -5.95
CA ALA A 100 9.84 1.93 -4.90
C ALA A 100 9.74 3.36 -4.35
N SER A 101 10.86 4.06 -4.19
CA SER A 101 10.88 5.45 -3.71
C SER A 101 10.45 6.45 -4.78
N ASP A 102 11.00 6.29 -5.98
CA ASP A 102 10.93 7.33 -7.02
C ASP A 102 9.71 7.12 -7.93
N SER A 103 9.29 5.87 -8.13
CA SER A 103 8.20 5.48 -9.02
C SER A 103 7.25 4.42 -8.41
N PRO A 104 6.67 4.65 -7.21
CA PRO A 104 5.84 3.65 -6.52
C PRO A 104 4.56 3.27 -7.28
N ALA A 105 4.04 4.15 -8.13
CA ALA A 105 2.88 3.82 -8.98
C ALA A 105 3.22 2.76 -10.05
N PHE A 106 4.42 2.85 -10.63
CA PHE A 106 4.92 1.85 -11.59
C PHE A 106 5.16 0.51 -10.90
N ALA A 107 5.85 0.51 -9.75
CA ALA A 107 6.07 -0.69 -8.95
C ALA A 107 4.75 -1.43 -8.64
N ARG A 108 3.73 -0.69 -8.19
CA ARG A 108 2.39 -1.28 -7.94
C ARG A 108 1.74 -1.85 -9.21
N ALA A 109 1.85 -1.16 -10.34
CA ALA A 109 1.29 -1.64 -11.60
C ALA A 109 1.99 -2.91 -12.07
N PHE A 110 3.32 -2.97 -11.98
CA PHE A 110 4.12 -4.15 -12.28
C PHE A 110 3.73 -5.34 -11.40
N LEU A 111 3.63 -5.14 -10.08
CA LEU A 111 3.22 -6.20 -9.15
C LEU A 111 1.82 -6.74 -9.46
N ARG A 112 0.86 -5.85 -9.79
CA ARG A 112 -0.50 -6.27 -10.19
C ARG A 112 -0.49 -7.08 -11.49
N LEU A 113 0.33 -6.69 -12.46
CA LEU A 113 0.50 -7.44 -13.70
C LEU A 113 1.08 -8.83 -13.42
N HIS A 114 2.15 -8.92 -12.64
CA HIS A 114 2.81 -10.18 -12.26
C HIS A 114 1.86 -11.15 -11.54
N GLN A 115 1.11 -10.65 -10.55
CA GLN A 115 0.09 -11.45 -9.83
C GLN A 115 -1.02 -11.98 -10.75
N THR A 116 -1.40 -11.22 -11.79
CA THR A 116 -2.44 -11.62 -12.73
C THR A 116 -1.94 -12.68 -13.71
N ALA A 117 -0.69 -12.53 -14.19
CA ALA A 117 -0.06 -13.46 -15.11
C ALA A 117 0.23 -14.84 -14.50
N ARG A 118 0.24 -14.94 -13.17
CA ARG A 118 0.54 -16.16 -12.41
C ARG A 118 -0.72 -16.92 -11.94
N ARG A 119 -1.92 -16.43 -12.27
CA ARG A 119 -3.21 -17.10 -12.08
C ARG A 119 -3.64 -17.82 -13.34
#